data_AF-A0A1G6PTM4-F1
#
_entry.id   AF-A0A1G6PTM4-F1
#
_cell.length_a   1.000
_cell.length_b   1.000
_cell.length_c   1.000
_cell.angle_alpha   90.00
_cell.angle_beta   90.00
_cell.angle_gamma   90.00
#
_symmetry.space_group_name_H-M   'P 1'
#
loop_
_entity.id
_entity.type
_entity.pdbx_description
1 polymer ?
#
loop_
_entity_poly.entity_id
_entity_poly.type
_entity_poly.pdbx_seq_one_letter_code
_entity_poly.pdbx_strand_id
1 'polypeptide(L)'
;MHMIRWSLIFVFLTLSLMWLTVYWGWYDPTSWQYSIRVAGGIYFLLALAMSGIMSIPSVRRKSNRTPDERVDWSFIFIVVTIALFGISLWFD
;
A
#
# COMPACT_ATOMS: atom_id res chain seq x y z
N MET A 1 -10.92 -12.02 -7.05
CA MET A 1 -11.39 -11.33 -5.82
C MET A 1 -10.33 -11.23 -4.71
N HIS A 2 -9.22 -11.98 -4.75
CA HIS A 2 -8.18 -11.88 -3.71
C HIS A 2 -7.41 -10.54 -3.70
N MET A 3 -7.07 -9.95 -4.85
CA MET A 3 -6.31 -8.69 -4.91
C MET A 3 -7.00 -7.53 -4.20
N ILE A 4 -8.29 -7.30 -4.49
CA ILE A 4 -9.09 -6.23 -3.86
C ILE A 4 -9.17 -6.45 -2.34
N ARG A 5 -9.33 -7.71 -1.89
CA ARG A 5 -9.34 -8.05 -0.47
C ARG A 5 -8.02 -7.69 0.21
N TRP A 6 -6.89 -8.01 -0.44
CA TRP A 6 -5.56 -7.65 0.09
C TRP A 6 -5.35 -6.14 0.12
N SER A 7 -5.72 -5.41 -0.94
CA SER A 7 -5.64 -3.95 -0.94
C SER A 7 -6.46 -3.32 0.19
N LEU A 8 -7.70 -3.78 0.41
CA LEU A 8 -8.53 -3.31 1.52
C LEU A 8 -7.89 -3.62 2.87
N ILE A 9 -7.37 -4.84 3.07
CA ILE A 9 -6.67 -5.22 4.31
C ILE A 9 -5.51 -4.27 4.58
N PHE A 10 -4.70 -3.94 3.57
CA PHE A 10 -3.58 -3.01 3.73
C PHE A 10 -4.06 -1.61 4.09
N VAL A 11 -5.08 -1.07 3.42
CA VAL A 11 -5.65 0.24 3.75
C VAL A 11 -6.13 0.27 5.20
N PHE A 12 -6.92 -0.73 5.62
CA PHE A 12 -7.41 -0.82 7.00
C PHE A 12 -6.25 -0.94 8.00
N LEU A 13 -5.25 -1.76 7.70
CA LEU A 13 -4.07 -1.93 8.54
C LEU A 13 -3.31 -0.60 8.72
N THR A 14 -3.10 0.17 7.65
CA THR A 14 -2.43 1.48 7.71
C THR A 14 -3.23 2.45 8.56
N LEU A 15 -4.54 2.55 8.34
CA LEU A 15 -5.41 3.44 9.11
C LEU A 15 -5.46 3.05 10.59
N SER A 16 -5.56 1.75 10.90
CA SER A 16 -5.53 1.25 12.27
C SER A 16 -4.20 1.51 12.95
N LEU A 17 -3.07 1.36 12.25
CA LEU A 17 -1.74 1.72 12.78
C LEU A 17 -1.68 3.22 13.10
N MET A 18 -2.15 4.07 12.20
CA MET A 18 -2.17 5.52 12.40
C MET A 18 -3.07 5.92 13.58
N TRP A 19 -4.23 5.27 13.72
CA TRP A 19 -5.10 5.46 14.87
C TRP A 19 -4.41 5.04 16.18
N LEU A 20 -3.67 3.94 16.16
CA LEU A 20 -2.93 3.44 17.32
C LEU A 20 -1.78 4.39 17.71
N THR A 21 -1.09 4.99 16.75
CA THR A 21 -0.05 6.00 17.03
C THR A 21 -0.64 7.28 17.64
N VAL A 22 -1.85 7.67 17.24
CA VAL A 22 -2.58 8.78 17.86
C VAL A 22 -3.00 8.41 19.29
N TYR A 23 -3.51 7.21 19.50
CA TYR A 23 -3.91 6.74 20.84
C TYR A 23 -2.75 6.74 21.83
N TRP A 24 -1.53 6.43 21.39
CA TRP A 24 -0.32 6.51 22.22
C TRP A 24 0.26 7.91 22.39
N GLY A 25 -0.35 8.94 21.79
CA GLY A 25 0.12 10.32 21.87
C GLY A 25 1.42 10.56 21.11
N TRP A 26 1.81 9.66 20.21
CA TRP A 26 3.01 9.80 19.38
C TRP A 26 2.78 10.71 18.17
N TYR A 27 1.52 11.04 17.88
CA TYR A 27 1.14 11.79 16.69
C TYR A 27 -0.06 12.69 16.93
N ASP A 28 0.01 13.92 16.41
CA ASP A 28 -1.08 14.90 16.50
C ASP A 28 -2.14 14.63 15.42
N PRO A 29 -3.40 14.36 15.79
CA PRO A 29 -4.47 14.03 14.85
C PRO A 29 -4.79 15.16 13.86
N THR A 30 -4.38 16.40 14.13
CA THR A 30 -4.56 17.53 13.19
C THR A 30 -3.75 17.39 11.90
N SER A 31 -2.73 16.53 11.90
CA SER A 31 -1.84 16.30 10.76
C SER A 31 -2.14 15.02 9.98
N TRP A 32 -3.36 14.48 10.15
CA TRP A 32 -3.76 13.20 9.57
C TRP A 32 -3.68 13.17 8.04
N GLN A 33 -4.13 14.24 7.40
CA GLN A 33 -4.06 14.41 5.95
C GLN A 33 -2.62 14.23 5.44
N TYR A 34 -1.66 14.90 6.08
CA TYR A 34 -0.24 14.83 5.72
C TYR A 34 0.30 13.40 5.91
N SER A 35 0.03 12.78 7.06
CA SER A 35 0.51 11.40 7.30
C SER A 35 -0.09 10.37 6.35
N ILE A 36 -1.36 10.50 5.99
CA ILE A 36 -2.00 9.58 5.03
C ILE A 36 -1.33 9.73 3.65
N ARG A 37 -0.99 10.96 3.23
CA ARG A 37 -0.25 11.21 1.98
C ARG A 37 1.16 10.63 2.02
N VAL A 38 1.86 10.77 3.14
CA VAL A 38 3.20 10.18 3.32
C VAL A 38 3.11 8.65 3.25
N ALA A 39 2.16 8.04 3.95
CA ALA A 39 1.93 6.60 3.91
C ALA A 39 1.61 6.12 2.49
N GLY A 40 0.71 6.83 1.78
CA GLY A 40 0.41 6.58 0.37
C GLY A 40 1.65 6.65 -0.52
N GLY A 41 2.50 7.66 -0.32
CA GLY A 41 3.78 7.79 -1.03
C GLY A 41 4.74 6.63 -0.78
N ILE A 42 4.81 6.10 0.44
CA ILE A 42 5.61 4.91 0.76
C ILE A 42 5.11 3.68 0.00
N TYR A 43 3.78 3.46 -0.04
CA TYR A 43 3.19 2.37 -0.82
C TYR A 43 3.46 2.53 -2.32
N PHE A 44 3.46 3.76 -2.83
CA PHE A 44 3.82 4.03 -4.22
C PHE A 44 5.27 3.65 -4.53
N LEU A 45 6.21 4.01 -3.65
CA LEU A 45 7.62 3.63 -3.80
C LEU A 45 7.79 2.10 -3.74
N LEU A 46 7.08 1.42 -2.85
CA LEU A 46 7.07 -0.04 -2.78
C LEU A 46 6.50 -0.66 -4.08
N ALA A 47 5.46 -0.06 -4.66
CA ALA A 47 4.93 -0.51 -5.93
C ALA A 47 5.97 -0.43 -7.05
N LEU A 48 6.68 0.70 -7.14
CA LEU A 48 7.74 0.91 -8.14
C LEU A 48 8.90 -0.07 -7.94
N ALA A 49 9.35 -0.26 -6.69
CA ALA A 49 10.40 -1.21 -6.37
C ALA A 49 10.01 -2.64 -6.77
N MET A 50 8.79 -3.07 -6.43
CA MET A 50 8.29 -4.40 -6.78
C MET A 50 8.12 -4.58 -8.29
N SER A 51 7.59 -3.57 -8.99
CA SER A 51 7.50 -3.58 -10.46
C SER A 51 8.89 -3.67 -11.09
N GLY A 52 9.88 -2.94 -10.55
CA GLY A 52 11.27 -3.00 -10.99
C GLY A 52 11.91 -4.38 -10.78
N ILE A 53 11.70 -5.00 -9.61
CA ILE A 53 12.22 -6.34 -9.31
C ILE A 53 11.61 -7.39 -10.26
N MET A 54 10.32 -7.29 -10.55
CA MET A 54 9.63 -8.23 -11.44
C MET A 54 10.04 -8.08 -12.91
N SER A 55 10.57 -6.92 -13.30
CA SER A 55 11.15 -6.69 -14.63
C SER A 55 12.47 -7.44 -14.88
N ILE A 56 13.11 -7.96 -13.83
CA ILE A 56 14.37 -8.70 -13.94
C ILE A 56 14.09 -10.13 -14.47
N PRO A 57 14.70 -10.53 -15.61
CA PRO A 57 14.36 -11.78 -16.30
C PRO A 57 14.66 -13.06 -15.49
N SER A 58 15.62 -13.01 -14.55
CA SER A 58 15.94 -14.14 -13.65
C SER A 58 14.83 -14.41 -12.63
N VAL A 59 14.15 -13.38 -12.14
CA VAL A 59 13.03 -13.47 -11.20
C VAL A 59 11.74 -13.84 -11.94
N ARG A 60 11.52 -13.26 -13.13
CA ARG A 60 10.39 -13.58 -14.00
C ARG A 60 10.29 -15.07 -14.35
N ARG A 61 11.43 -15.74 -14.59
CA ARG A 61 11.47 -17.17 -14.92
C ARG A 61 11.13 -18.09 -13.75
N LYS A 62 11.38 -17.63 -12.52
CA LYS A 62 11.03 -18.36 -11.28
C LYS A 62 9.55 -18.19 -10.95
N SER A 63 9.02 -16.98 -11.12
CA SER A 63 7.60 -16.68 -10.86
C SER A 63 6.63 -17.35 -11.85
N ASN A 64 7.06 -17.55 -13.10
CA ASN A 64 6.22 -18.19 -14.13
C ASN A 64 5.99 -19.71 -13.91
N ARG A 65 6.66 -20.34 -12.92
CA ARG A 65 6.51 -21.77 -12.59
C ARG A 65 5.52 -22.05 -11.47
N THR A 66 5.04 -21.01 -10.78
CA THR A 66 4.13 -21.10 -9.64
C THR A 66 2.76 -20.55 -10.06
N PRO A 67 1.72 -21.40 -10.24
CA PRO A 67 0.41 -20.96 -10.73
C PRO A 67 -0.33 -20.01 -9.76
N ASP A 68 0.05 -20.03 -8.49
CA ASP A 68 -0.56 -19.26 -7.40
C ASP A 68 -0.02 -17.81 -7.29
N GLU A 69 1.00 -17.47 -8.08
CA GLU A 69 1.75 -16.20 -7.99
C GLU A 69 1.24 -15.09 -8.93
N ARG A 70 0.05 -15.25 -9.52
CA ARG A 70 -0.59 -14.18 -10.32
C ARG A 70 -1.08 -12.98 -9.49
N VAL A 71 -0.75 -12.92 -8.20
CA VAL A 71 -0.99 -11.74 -7.39
C VAL A 71 0.09 -10.71 -7.70
N ASP A 72 -0.25 -9.77 -8.59
CA ASP A 72 0.61 -8.64 -8.90
C ASP A 72 0.66 -7.68 -7.70
N TRP A 73 1.63 -7.93 -6.81
CA TRP A 73 1.84 -7.15 -5.60
C TRP A 73 2.09 -5.67 -5.90
N SER A 74 2.71 -5.37 -7.04
CA SER A 74 2.92 -3.99 -7.49
C SER A 74 1.57 -3.29 -7.73
N PHE A 75 0.62 -3.97 -8.36
CA PHE A 75 -0.73 -3.48 -8.56
C PHE A 75 -1.49 -3.28 -7.24
N ILE A 76 -1.35 -4.20 -6.28
CA ILE A 76 -1.97 -4.05 -4.94
C ILE A 76 -1.49 -2.76 -4.27
N PHE A 77 -0.19 -2.49 -4.29
CA PHE A 77 0.38 -1.29 -3.69
C PHE A 77 -0.05 0.00 -4.40
N ILE A 78 -0.23 -0.02 -5.72
CA ILE A 78 -0.82 1.10 -6.47
C ILE A 78 -2.26 1.35 -6.01
N VAL A 79 -3.08 0.30 -5.90
CA VAL A 79 -4.48 0.44 -5.46
C VAL A 79 -4.55 0.99 -4.03
N VAL A 80 -3.69 0.51 -3.12
CA VAL A 80 -3.58 1.03 -1.74
C VAL A 80 -3.18 2.51 -1.75
N THR A 81 -2.21 2.89 -2.57
CA THR A 81 -1.78 4.28 -2.75
C THR A 81 -2.96 5.17 -3.15
N ILE A 82 -3.69 4.79 -4.20
CA ILE A 82 -4.84 5.55 -4.70
C ILE A 82 -5.92 5.67 -3.62
N ALA A 83 -6.20 4.58 -2.90
CA ALA A 83 -7.18 4.58 -1.83
C ALA A 83 -6.78 5.52 -0.68
N LEU A 84 -5.52 5.45 -0.22
CA LEU A 84 -5.02 6.33 0.84
C LEU A 84 -5.03 7.80 0.42
N PHE A 85 -4.60 8.11 -0.81
CA PHE A 85 -4.71 9.48 -1.34
C PHE A 85 -6.16 9.96 -1.43
N GLY A 86 -7.09 9.10 -1.88
CA GLY A 86 -8.51 9.41 -1.89
C GLY A 86 -9.06 9.69 -0.50
N ILE A 87 -8.70 8.87 0.49
CA ILE A 87 -9.06 9.06 1.90
C ILE A 87 -8.47 10.38 2.43
N SER A 88 -7.23 10.72 2.07
CA SER A 88 -6.62 11.99 2.46
C SER A 88 -7.44 13.21 1.99
N LEU A 89 -8.12 13.15 0.84
CA LEU A 89 -8.91 14.27 0.32
C LEU A 89 -10.24 14.47 1.07
N TRP A 90 -10.67 13.48 1.87
CA TRP A 90 -11.84 13.61 2.74
C TRP A 90 -11.56 14.35 4.04
N PHE A 91 -10.28 14.55 4.38
CA PHE A 91 -9.85 15.26 5.58
C PHE A 91 -9.39 16.70 5.29
N ASP A 92 -9.70 17.23 4.10
CA ASP A 92 -9.56 18.66 3.76
C ASP A 92 -10.69 19.51 4.38
#